data_AF-A0AAW1N4A0-F1
#
_entry.id   AF-A0AAW1N4A0-F1
#
_cell.length_a   1.000
_cell.length_b   1.000
_cell.length_c   1.000
_cell.angle_alpha   90.00
_cell.angle_beta   90.00
_cell.angle_gamma   90.00
#
_symmetry.space_group_name_H-M   'P 1'
#
loop_
_entity.id
_entity.type
_entity.pdbx_description
1 polymer ?
#
loop_
_entity_poly.entity_id
_entity_poly.type
_entity_poly.pdbx_seq_one_letter_code
_entity_poly.pdbx_strand_id
1 'polypeptide(L)'
;MDPLQNSGRSLYTNSVDLAYQLMTQQTHLIGTLHSARKLNPKSVTTTKLSWGEMIMRQSNTNVIVAKAFIDTSHQKASYTNASPVRRSMKWYRKTGMELLGNTAIVNALIVYEMVMQEKMKITNFREKIAVATFNTYIDLCNATNVEFKAAPEHK
;
A
#
# COMPACT_ATOMS: atom_id res chain seq x y z
N MET A 1 -12.31 4.73 10.79
CA MET A 1 -11.48 3.81 11.62
C MET A 1 -12.40 2.86 12.36
N ASP A 2 -13.54 3.34 12.85
CA ASP A 2 -14.74 2.50 13.01
C ASP A 2 -15.07 1.89 11.64
N PRO A 3 -15.12 0.56 11.46
CA PRO A 3 -15.45 -0.52 12.40
C PRO A 3 -14.28 -1.39 12.91
N LEU A 4 -13.02 -0.94 12.77
CA LEU A 4 -11.82 -1.75 13.01
C LEU A 4 -11.10 -1.42 14.32
N GLN A 5 -11.46 -0.33 15.01
CA GLN A 5 -10.92 -0.01 16.32
C GLN A 5 -11.38 -1.04 17.37
N ASN A 6 -10.55 -1.23 18.40
CA ASN A 6 -10.86 -2.10 19.55
C ASN A 6 -11.06 -3.59 19.22
N SER A 7 -10.50 -4.04 18.09
CA SER A 7 -10.70 -5.41 17.60
C SER A 7 -9.43 -6.27 17.64
N GLY A 8 -8.41 -5.88 18.42
CA GLY A 8 -7.14 -6.61 18.49
C GLY A 8 -6.24 -6.40 17.27
N ARG A 9 -6.56 -5.44 16.39
CA ARG A 9 -5.85 -5.23 15.12
C ARG A 9 -4.65 -4.29 15.26
N SER A 10 -3.70 -4.45 14.34
CA SER A 10 -2.53 -3.58 14.22
C SER A 10 -2.75 -2.48 13.20
N LEU A 11 -2.49 -1.24 13.59
CA LEU A 11 -2.49 -0.04 12.76
C LEU A 11 -1.07 0.36 12.40
N TYR A 12 -0.84 0.68 11.12
CA TYR A 12 0.47 1.14 10.65
C TYR A 12 0.54 2.67 10.65
N THR A 13 1.17 3.28 11.66
CA THR A 13 1.32 4.75 11.77
C THR A 13 2.51 5.13 12.65
N ASN A 14 2.78 6.43 12.79
CA ASN A 14 4.06 6.98 13.25
C ASN A 14 3.99 7.77 14.56
N SER A 15 3.15 7.38 15.53
CA SER A 15 2.97 8.14 16.79
C SER A 15 3.08 7.26 18.04
N VAL A 16 3.99 7.64 18.93
CA VAL A 16 4.20 6.98 20.24
C VAL A 16 3.09 7.34 21.22
N ASP A 17 2.65 8.60 21.23
CA ASP A 17 1.56 9.07 22.11
C ASP A 17 0.24 8.32 21.82
N LEU A 18 -0.08 8.21 20.54
CA LEU A 18 -1.24 7.46 20.08
C LEU A 18 -1.10 5.97 20.42
N ALA A 19 0.11 5.41 20.37
CA ALA A 19 0.34 4.00 20.73
C ALA A 19 0.01 3.74 22.21
N TYR A 20 0.33 4.67 23.11
CA TYR A 20 -0.05 4.58 24.52
C TYR A 20 -1.57 4.59 24.72
N GLN A 21 -2.26 5.50 24.03
CA GLN A 21 -3.73 5.60 24.10
C GLN A 21 -4.40 4.33 23.55
N LEU A 22 -3.99 3.89 22.36
CA LEU A 22 -4.59 2.75 21.67
C LEU A 22 -4.29 1.40 22.32
N MET A 23 -3.21 1.29 23.10
CA MET A 23 -2.90 0.07 23.85
C MET A 23 -4.02 -0.28 24.85
N THR A 24 -4.62 0.73 25.49
CA THR A 24 -5.77 0.54 26.41
C THR A 24 -7.02 0.04 25.68
N GLN A 25 -7.06 0.27 24.38
CA GLN A 25 -8.15 0.02 23.45
C GLN A 25 -7.90 -1.23 22.60
N GLN A 26 -7.07 -2.18 23.06
CA GLN A 26 -6.74 -3.41 22.31
C GLN A 26 -6.39 -3.17 20.82
N THR A 27 -5.76 -2.03 20.51
CA THR A 27 -5.38 -1.67 19.16
C THR A 27 -3.88 -1.44 19.14
N HIS A 28 -3.16 -2.29 18.42
CA HIS A 28 -1.70 -2.21 18.35
C HIS A 28 -1.28 -1.19 17.30
N LEU A 29 -0.16 -0.50 17.52
CA LEU A 29 0.37 0.49 16.59
C LEU A 29 1.80 0.08 16.21
N ILE A 30 2.05 0.01 14.91
CA ILE A 30 3.34 -0.35 14.32
C ILE A 30 3.69 0.73 13.30
N GLY A 31 4.96 1.09 13.13
CA GLY A 31 5.33 1.96 12.02
C GLY A 31 6.67 2.62 12.19
N THR A 32 7.06 3.37 11.17
CA THR A 32 8.31 4.14 11.18
C THR A 32 8.10 5.45 11.92
N LEU A 33 9.07 5.83 12.73
CA LEU A 33 8.98 6.99 13.60
C LEU A 33 10.06 8.00 13.21
N HIS A 34 9.66 9.26 13.00
CA HIS A 34 10.64 10.31 12.74
C HIS A 34 11.43 10.60 14.02
N SER A 35 12.76 10.64 13.93
CA SER A 35 13.68 10.70 15.08
C SER A 35 13.44 11.91 15.99
N ALA A 36 13.10 13.06 15.41
CA ALA A 36 12.86 14.31 16.14
C ALA A 36 11.46 14.44 16.79
N ARG A 37 10.60 13.40 16.72
CA ARG A 37 9.28 13.47 17.36
C ARG A 37 9.36 13.49 18.89
N LYS A 38 8.38 14.16 19.51
CA LYS A 38 8.22 14.21 20.96
C LYS A 38 7.95 12.79 21.50
N LEU A 39 8.33 12.56 22.76
CA LEU A 39 8.16 11.30 23.49
C LEU A 39 9.00 10.12 22.97
N ASN A 40 9.82 10.33 21.95
CA ASN A 40 10.80 9.33 21.54
C ASN A 40 11.90 9.22 22.61
N PRO A 41 12.25 8.00 23.05
CA PRO A 41 13.33 7.82 24.01
C PRO A 41 14.66 8.24 23.42
N LYS A 42 15.29 9.25 24.02
CA LYS A 42 16.61 9.77 23.58
C LYS A 42 17.68 8.66 23.57
N SER A 43 17.62 7.75 24.54
CA SER A 43 18.50 6.57 24.61
C SER A 43 18.47 5.67 23.37
N VAL A 44 17.42 5.75 22.55
CA VAL A 44 17.30 5.01 21.28
C VAL A 44 17.67 5.91 20.11
N THR A 45 17.16 7.15 20.07
CA THR A 45 17.33 8.03 18.91
C THR A 45 18.76 8.58 18.77
N THR A 46 19.43 8.92 19.87
CA THR A 46 20.77 9.53 19.86
C THR A 46 21.90 8.52 19.70
N THR A 47 21.64 7.24 19.99
CA THR A 47 22.65 6.18 19.91
C THR A 47 23.12 6.01 18.47
N LYS A 48 24.44 6.09 18.26
CA LYS A 48 25.10 5.73 17.01
C LYS A 48 25.26 4.22 16.98
N LEU A 49 24.78 3.59 15.91
CA LEU A 49 24.80 2.13 15.74
C LEU A 49 25.93 1.76 14.79
N SER A 50 26.57 0.62 15.06
CA SER A 50 27.47 -0.03 14.11
C SER A 50 26.70 -0.96 13.16
N TRP A 51 27.39 -1.52 12.16
CA TRP A 51 26.75 -2.34 11.13
C TRP A 51 26.07 -3.56 11.75
N GLY A 52 24.78 -3.73 11.46
CA GLY A 52 23.98 -4.85 11.97
C GLY A 52 23.47 -4.68 13.40
N GLU A 53 23.81 -3.58 14.09
CA GLU A 53 23.29 -3.32 15.43
C GLU A 53 21.85 -2.81 15.43
N MET A 54 21.15 -3.15 16.51
CA MET A 54 19.81 -2.67 16.82
C MET A 54 19.74 -2.31 18.30
N ILE A 55 19.09 -1.19 18.59
CA ILE A 55 18.73 -0.79 19.95
C ILE A 55 17.22 -0.61 20.04
N MET A 56 16.66 -1.07 21.16
CA MET A 56 15.24 -0.94 21.45
C MET A 56 15.02 -0.54 22.90
N ARG A 57 13.92 0.16 23.15
CA ARG A 57 13.47 0.46 24.50
C ARG A 57 11.98 0.19 24.61
N GLN A 58 11.62 -0.57 25.64
CA GLN A 58 10.23 -0.83 26.02
C GLN A 58 9.83 0.11 27.16
N SER A 59 8.60 0.59 27.09
CA SER A 59 7.94 1.34 28.16
C SER A 59 7.22 0.42 29.13
N ASN A 60 6.82 0.94 30.28
CA ASN A 60 6.01 0.23 31.27
C ASN A 60 4.62 -0.21 30.76
N THR A 61 4.12 0.39 29.68
CA THR A 61 2.86 0.02 29.03
C THR A 61 3.06 -0.81 27.76
N ASN A 62 4.21 -1.48 27.62
CA ASN A 62 4.54 -2.39 26.51
C ASN A 62 4.63 -1.75 25.11
N VAL A 63 4.72 -0.42 25.02
CA VAL A 63 5.09 0.25 23.76
C VAL A 63 6.60 0.15 23.57
N ILE A 64 7.02 -0.34 22.40
CA ILE A 64 8.43 -0.54 22.04
C ILE A 64 8.82 0.47 20.96
N VAL A 65 9.95 1.14 21.16
CA VAL A 65 10.59 1.98 20.13
C VAL A 65 11.96 1.40 19.81
N ALA A 66 12.21 1.13 18.54
CA ALA A 66 13.45 0.52 18.06
C ALA A 66 14.12 1.37 16.98
N LYS A 67 15.46 1.26 16.90
CA LYS A 67 16.30 1.83 15.86
C LYS A 67 17.30 0.76 15.41
N ALA A 68 17.36 0.52 14.10
CA ALA A 68 18.32 -0.38 13.48
C ALA A 68 19.23 0.40 12.53
N PHE A 69 20.44 -0.14 12.28
CA PHE A 69 21.39 0.46 11.36
C PHE A 69 20.87 0.53 9.91
N ILE A 70 20.12 -0.50 9.46
CA ILE A 70 19.50 -0.56 8.13
C ILE A 70 17.99 -0.73 8.27
N ASP A 71 17.23 0.11 7.57
CA ASP A 71 15.79 -0.06 7.41
C ASP A 71 15.48 -0.83 6.10
N THR A 72 15.34 -2.16 6.23
CA THR A 72 15.04 -3.04 5.09
C THR A 72 13.67 -2.79 4.47
N SER A 73 12.74 -2.14 5.18
CA SER A 73 11.41 -1.84 4.67
C SER A 73 11.44 -0.69 3.66
N HIS A 74 12.17 0.39 3.97
CA HIS A 74 12.40 1.51 3.06
C HIS A 74 13.10 1.06 1.78
N GLN A 75 14.08 0.16 1.89
CA GLN A 75 14.79 -0.39 0.74
C GLN A 75 13.85 -1.19 -0.19
N LYS A 76 12.94 -2.01 0.37
CA LYS A 76 11.97 -2.80 -0.42
C LYS A 76 10.91 -1.93 -1.11
N ALA A 77 10.50 -0.83 -0.49
CA ALA A 77 9.56 0.13 -1.08
C ALA A 77 10.15 0.87 -2.30
N SER A 78 11.46 1.17 -2.31
CA SER A 78 12.11 1.81 -3.46
C SER A 78 12.30 0.91 -4.67
N TYR A 79 12.40 -0.41 -4.48
CA TYR A 79 12.63 -1.35 -5.58
C TYR A 79 11.34 -1.82 -6.27
N THR A 80 10.17 -1.59 -5.67
CA THR A 80 8.88 -1.97 -6.25
C THR A 80 8.39 -0.89 -7.22
N ASN A 81 9.02 -0.84 -8.39
CA ASN A 81 8.61 -0.01 -9.53
C ASN A 81 7.34 -0.57 -10.18
N ALA A 82 6.20 -0.48 -9.52
CA ALA A 82 4.92 -1.00 -10.01
C ALA A 82 3.87 0.09 -10.29
N SER A 83 4.16 1.37 -10.01
CA SER A 83 3.20 2.44 -10.27
C SER A 83 3.19 2.81 -11.76
N PRO A 84 2.04 2.72 -12.47
CA PRO A 84 1.90 3.03 -13.90
C PRO A 84 1.87 4.54 -14.18
N VAL A 85 2.49 5.35 -13.32
CA VAL A 85 2.38 6.81 -13.35
C VAL A 85 3.51 7.42 -14.18
N ARG A 86 3.18 7.84 -15.42
CA ARG A 86 4.10 8.62 -16.26
C ARG A 86 4.24 10.04 -15.71
N ARG A 87 5.48 10.58 -15.72
CA ARG A 87 5.83 11.90 -15.10
C ARG A 87 4.91 13.05 -15.55
N SER A 88 4.42 13.05 -16.80
CA SER A 88 3.70 14.16 -17.46
C SER A 88 2.21 14.33 -17.10
N MET A 89 1.60 13.46 -16.28
CA MET A 89 0.16 13.54 -16.01
C MET A 89 -0.25 14.53 -14.90
N LYS A 90 -1.40 15.19 -15.06
CA LYS A 90 -2.05 16.00 -14.01
C LYS A 90 -2.41 15.11 -12.81
N TRP A 91 -2.27 15.64 -11.59
CA TRP A 91 -2.34 14.87 -10.33
C TRP A 91 -3.63 14.03 -10.20
N TYR A 92 -4.79 14.59 -10.54
CA TYR A 92 -6.08 13.90 -10.39
C TYR A 92 -6.22 12.71 -11.35
N ARG A 93 -5.64 12.79 -12.55
CA ARG A 93 -5.63 11.67 -13.51
C ARG A 93 -4.75 10.54 -13.00
N LYS A 94 -3.62 10.87 -12.36
CA LYS A 94 -2.74 9.89 -11.70
C LYS A 94 -3.50 9.19 -10.57
N THR A 95 -4.21 9.94 -9.72
CA THR A 95 -5.04 9.38 -8.65
C THR A 95 -6.14 8.47 -9.18
N GLY A 96 -6.85 8.86 -10.24
CA GLY A 96 -7.89 8.02 -10.83
C GLY A 96 -7.35 6.70 -11.39
N MET A 97 -6.22 6.72 -12.09
CA MET A 97 -5.58 5.50 -12.60
C MET A 97 -5.08 4.59 -11.48
N GLU A 98 -4.53 5.14 -10.41
CA GLU A 98 -4.07 4.34 -9.26
C GLU A 98 -5.24 3.68 -8.53
N LEU A 99 -6.35 4.42 -8.35
CA LEU A 99 -7.55 3.91 -7.72
C LEU A 99 -8.17 2.75 -8.52
N LEU A 100 -8.32 2.92 -9.84
CA LEU A 100 -8.92 1.90 -10.70
C LEU A 100 -7.95 0.75 -11.02
N GLY A 101 -6.73 1.07 -11.45
CA GLY A 101 -5.77 0.10 -11.96
C GLY A 101 -4.97 -0.64 -10.88
N ASN A 102 -4.94 -0.12 -9.65
CA ASN A 102 -4.23 -0.78 -8.56
C ASN A 102 -5.18 -1.16 -7.43
N THR A 103 -5.80 -0.18 -6.75
CA THR A 103 -6.62 -0.45 -5.56
C THR A 103 -7.83 -1.33 -5.86
N ALA A 104 -8.63 -1.00 -6.88
CA ALA A 104 -9.81 -1.77 -7.23
C ALA A 104 -9.47 -3.19 -7.69
N ILE A 105 -8.42 -3.35 -8.51
CA ILE A 105 -7.97 -4.66 -8.99
C ILE A 105 -7.45 -5.55 -7.85
N VAL A 106 -6.65 -5.00 -6.93
CA VAL A 106 -6.15 -5.76 -5.78
C VAL A 106 -7.29 -6.19 -4.87
N ASN A 107 -8.25 -5.30 -4.60
CA ASN A 107 -9.43 -5.65 -3.80
C ASN A 107 -10.29 -6.72 -4.49
N ALA A 108 -10.48 -6.62 -5.82
CA ALA A 108 -11.18 -7.63 -6.59
C ALA A 108 -10.46 -8.99 -6.58
N LEU A 109 -9.13 -9.00 -6.64
CA LEU A 109 -8.34 -10.23 -6.52
C LEU A 109 -8.54 -10.88 -5.14
N ILE A 110 -8.48 -10.10 -4.06
CA ILE A 110 -8.69 -10.61 -2.70
C ILE A 110 -10.07 -11.28 -2.60
N VAL A 111 -11.13 -10.63 -3.10
CA VAL A 111 -12.48 -11.20 -3.10
C VAL A 111 -12.55 -12.47 -3.97
N TYR A 112 -11.92 -12.46 -5.15
CA TYR A 112 -11.85 -13.62 -6.02
C TYR A 112 -11.17 -14.82 -5.32
N GLU A 113 -10.02 -14.61 -4.69
CA GLU A 113 -9.29 -15.66 -3.97
C GLU A 113 -10.09 -16.17 -2.77
N MET A 114 -10.85 -15.30 -2.08
CA MET A 114 -11.73 -15.70 -0.98
C MET A 114 -12.88 -16.60 -1.45
N VAL A 115 -13.48 -16.31 -2.60
CA VAL A 115 -14.61 -17.08 -3.13
C VAL A 115 -14.15 -18.37 -3.81
N MET A 116 -13.09 -18.31 -4.61
CA MET A 116 -12.61 -19.44 -5.41
C MET A 116 -11.63 -20.34 -4.66
N GLN A 117 -11.09 -19.90 -3.50
CA GLN A 117 -10.10 -20.62 -2.68
C GLN A 117 -8.80 -20.99 -3.42
N GLU A 118 -8.55 -20.37 -4.58
CA GLU A 118 -7.35 -20.55 -5.38
C GLU A 118 -6.55 -19.24 -5.43
N LYS A 119 -5.23 -19.35 -5.27
CA LYS A 119 -4.33 -18.19 -5.33
C LYS A 119 -3.88 -17.92 -6.76
N MET A 120 -3.87 -16.64 -7.15
CA MET A 120 -3.41 -16.22 -8.48
C MET A 120 -2.41 -15.08 -8.37
N LYS A 121 -1.40 -15.10 -9.24
CA LYS A 121 -0.50 -13.95 -9.37
C LYS A 121 -1.27 -12.74 -9.89
N ILE A 122 -1.02 -11.57 -9.30
CA ILE A 122 -1.63 -10.30 -9.70
C ILE A 122 -1.43 -9.98 -11.19
N THR A 123 -0.31 -10.40 -11.78
CA THR A 123 -0.04 -10.26 -13.22
C THR A 123 -1.07 -10.99 -14.06
N ASN A 124 -1.30 -12.28 -13.76
CA ASN A 124 -2.24 -13.13 -14.49
C ASN A 124 -3.69 -12.63 -14.30
N PHE A 125 -4.01 -12.15 -13.11
CA PHE A 125 -5.33 -11.58 -12.84
C PHE A 125 -5.58 -10.30 -13.65
N ARG A 126 -4.57 -9.42 -13.76
CA ARG A 126 -4.63 -8.23 -14.61
C ARG A 126 -4.79 -8.58 -16.08
N GLU A 127 -4.09 -9.60 -16.58
CA GLU A 127 -4.23 -10.09 -17.95
C GLU A 127 -5.65 -10.58 -18.25
N LYS A 128 -6.23 -11.39 -17.35
CA LYS A 128 -7.61 -11.87 -17.50
C LYS A 128 -8.62 -10.72 -17.56
N ILE A 129 -8.48 -9.72 -16.69
CA ILE A 129 -9.33 -8.53 -16.72
C ILE A 129 -9.16 -7.77 -18.03
N ALA A 130 -7.92 -7.54 -18.47
CA ALA A 130 -7.66 -6.82 -19.72
C ALA A 130 -8.31 -7.52 -20.93
N VAL A 131 -8.14 -8.83 -21.04
CA VAL A 131 -8.76 -9.64 -22.11
C VAL A 131 -10.29 -9.57 -22.03
N ALA A 132 -10.88 -9.75 -20.85
CA ALA A 132 -12.34 -9.68 -20.68
C ALA A 132 -12.90 -8.29 -21.05
N THR A 133 -12.23 -7.22 -20.63
CA THR A 133 -12.64 -5.84 -20.92
C THR A 133 -12.54 -5.53 -22.42
N PHE A 134 -11.51 -6.07 -23.08
CA PHE A 134 -11.33 -5.90 -24.53
C PHE A 134 -12.36 -6.69 -25.34
N ASN A 135 -12.64 -7.94 -24.95
CA ASN A 135 -13.64 -8.75 -25.64
C ASN A 135 -15.04 -8.15 -25.51
N THR A 136 -15.43 -7.73 -24.31
CA THR A 136 -16.72 -7.04 -24.09
C THR A 136 -16.83 -5.75 -24.91
N TYR A 137 -15.74 -5.02 -25.09
CA TYR A 137 -15.70 -3.86 -25.97
C TYR A 137 -15.93 -4.22 -27.44
N ILE A 138 -15.26 -5.26 -27.94
CA ILE A 138 -15.46 -5.77 -29.31
C ILE A 138 -16.93 -6.18 -29.52
N ASP A 139 -17.50 -6.91 -28.57
CA ASP A 139 -18.89 -7.38 -28.64
C ASP A 139 -19.87 -6.20 -28.73
N LEU A 140 -19.63 -5.12 -27.98
CA LEU A 140 -20.42 -3.88 -28.06
C LEU A 140 -20.29 -3.17 -29.41
N CYS A 141 -19.08 -3.10 -29.98
CA CYS A 141 -18.86 -2.50 -31.30
C CYS A 141 -19.59 -3.30 -32.39
N ASN A 142 -19.51 -4.62 -32.34
CA ASN A 142 -20.19 -5.51 -33.28
C ASN A 142 -21.73 -5.36 -33.16
N ALA A 143 -22.25 -5.20 -31.94
CA ALA A 143 -23.69 -5.03 -31.70
C ALA A 143 -24.24 -3.67 -32.17
N THR A 144 -23.39 -2.65 -32.31
CA THR A 144 -23.82 -1.27 -32.62
C THR A 144 -23.55 -0.84 -34.06
N ASN A 145 -22.97 -1.71 -34.91
CA ASN A 145 -22.53 -1.39 -36.28
C ASN A 145 -21.67 -0.10 -36.37
N VAL A 146 -20.96 0.23 -35.29
CA VAL A 146 -20.06 1.40 -35.28
C VAL A 146 -18.72 0.97 -35.85
N GLU A 147 -18.49 1.28 -37.13
CA GLU A 147 -17.17 1.12 -37.75
C GLU A 147 -16.18 2.14 -37.18
N PHE A 148 -14.99 1.65 -36.84
CA PHE A 148 -13.88 2.48 -36.41
C PHE A 148 -13.41 3.38 -37.56
N LYS A 149 -13.54 4.70 -37.41
CA LYS A 149 -12.70 5.64 -38.17
C LYS A 149 -11.32 5.63 -37.53
N ALA A 150 -10.34 5.06 -38.22
CA ALA A 150 -8.93 5.18 -37.85
C ALA A 150 -8.59 6.67 -37.66
N ALA A 151 -7.80 6.98 -36.64
CA ALA A 151 -7.32 8.34 -36.43
C ALA A 151 -6.57 8.80 -37.69
N PRO A 152 -6.80 10.03 -38.20
CA PRO A 152 -6.12 10.50 -39.39
C PRO A 152 -4.61 10.49 -39.13
N GLU A 153 -3.86 9.96 -40.08
CA GLU A 153 -2.39 10.01 -40.04
C GLU A 153 -1.95 11.47 -39.96
N HIS A 154 -1.26 11.82 -38.88
CA HIS A 154 -0.59 13.11 -38.78
C HIS A 154 0.56 13.14 -39.79
N LYS A 155 0.40 13.92 -40.87
CA LYS A 155 1.49 14.32 -41.76
C LYS A 155 2.50 15.21 -41.03
#